data_AF-A0A9E1WBQ9-F1
#
_entry.id   AF-A0A9E1WBQ9-F1
#
_cell.length_a   1.000
_cell.length_b   1.000
_cell.length_c   1.000
_cell.angle_alpha   90.00
_cell.angle_beta   90.00
_cell.angle_gamma   90.00
#
_symmetry.space_group_name_H-M   'P 1'
#
loop_
_entity.id
_entity.type
_entity.pdbx_description
1 polymer ?
#
loop_
_entity_poly.entity_id
_entity_poly.type
_entity_poly.pdbx_seq_one_letter_code
_entity_poly.pdbx_strand_id
1 'polypeptide(L)'
;MTRLTDKALGMKADITRREFVQGSAVALGASLASGLVSVDAKGGQTLDGDTPLVDYPPTKTGLRGAHAGAYEVAHALARDGARFPDPDALDEHYDCVVVGAGISGLAAAHYYRQQFGAEARILLLENHDDFGGHAKRNEFHQGGHMVLSLGGTHNLEWWRFSDTVKRFMAVHGVNTAAMRDQMTFQYGRSAPNSPAMWFDRETYGEDRLLPQFNLSRQLTPEAIERIPISRAGRETLKRFYGSAPVLFSDKSEAEIEALLSKMSYPDFLRQYGGLTEDAVQLFAKEEHGSWGLEMRAISATEALWEGYPGTHLFANEGWQDDSFGYPVAMWPDGNASLVRLMVARLMPHVAPDVHADNVAVASFDYGALDEAAAAVRLRLNATAVGIENTDAGVTVDYVKEGRLCRVSAQHAVLACYHSIIPHLCPTLDEAQKEALRYQVKTPMLLTNVLIRNSSALDKLGVDAISCPGRLHARLFLFRGI
;
A
#
# COMPACT_ATOMS: atom_id res chain seq x y z
N MET A 1 -26.75 -16.53 -0.69
CA MET A 1 -25.53 -17.21 -0.24
C MET A 1 -25.26 -16.83 1.21
N THR A 2 -24.80 -17.77 2.04
CA THR A 2 -24.54 -17.54 3.48
C THR A 2 -23.15 -16.95 3.70
N ARG A 3 -23.07 -15.81 4.39
CA ARG A 3 -21.79 -15.20 4.83
C ARG A 3 -20.95 -16.24 5.57
N LEU A 4 -19.68 -16.35 5.20
CA LEU A 4 -18.72 -17.15 5.97
C LEU A 4 -18.54 -16.48 7.34
N THR A 5 -18.69 -17.27 8.40
CA THR A 5 -18.48 -16.78 9.78
C THR A 5 -16.99 -16.55 10.03
N ASP A 6 -16.62 -15.73 11.02
CA ASP A 6 -15.21 -15.54 11.43
C ASP A 6 -14.48 -16.86 11.69
N LYS A 7 -15.21 -17.87 12.17
CA LYS A 7 -14.69 -19.23 12.32
C LYS A 7 -14.36 -19.88 10.97
N ALA A 8 -15.22 -19.73 9.96
CA ALA A 8 -14.98 -20.23 8.61
C ALA A 8 -13.88 -19.46 7.87
N LEU A 9 -13.65 -18.20 8.23
CA LEU A 9 -12.52 -17.40 7.77
C LEU A 9 -11.20 -17.74 8.48
N GLY A 10 -11.20 -18.68 9.42
CA GLY A 10 -10.00 -19.08 10.16
C GLY A 10 -9.54 -18.07 11.22
N MET A 11 -10.32 -17.03 11.53
CA MET A 11 -9.97 -15.99 12.52
C MET A 11 -9.90 -16.53 13.96
N LYS A 12 -10.41 -17.75 14.18
CA LYS A 12 -10.31 -18.51 15.44
C LYS A 12 -9.48 -19.78 15.30
N ALA A 13 -8.80 -19.96 14.17
CA ALA A 13 -7.86 -21.07 14.03
C ALA A 13 -6.64 -20.75 14.88
N ASP A 14 -6.20 -21.71 15.70
CA ASP A 14 -4.95 -21.59 16.44
C ASP A 14 -3.81 -21.47 15.41
N ILE A 15 -3.00 -20.41 15.54
CA ILE A 15 -1.75 -20.30 14.78
C ILE A 15 -0.91 -21.51 15.15
N THR A 16 -0.61 -22.35 14.17
CA THR A 16 0.02 -23.63 14.45
C THR A 16 1.44 -23.40 14.95
N ARG A 17 1.95 -24.33 15.78
CA ARG A 17 3.34 -24.30 16.24
C ARG A 17 4.36 -24.17 15.11
N ARG A 18 4.03 -24.55 13.86
CA ARG A 18 4.92 -24.38 12.70
C ARG A 18 4.97 -22.92 12.22
N GLU A 19 3.84 -22.22 12.20
CA GLU A 19 3.75 -20.79 11.87
C GLU A 19 4.34 -19.92 12.98
N PHE A 20 4.16 -20.33 14.24
CA PHE A 20 4.83 -19.73 15.40
C PHE A 20 6.34 -19.99 15.37
N VAL A 21 6.81 -21.23 15.24
CA VAL A 21 8.26 -21.56 15.24
C VAL A 21 9.03 -20.91 14.10
N GLN A 22 8.43 -20.66 12.92
CA GLN A 22 9.11 -19.88 11.88
C GLN A 22 9.28 -18.39 12.27
N GLY A 23 8.35 -17.80 13.02
CA GLY A 23 8.48 -16.43 13.55
C GLY A 23 9.28 -16.32 14.85
N SER A 24 9.20 -17.31 15.73
CA SER A 24 9.83 -17.34 17.06
C SER A 24 11.24 -17.92 17.06
N ALA A 25 11.63 -18.76 16.10
CA ALA A 25 13.00 -19.26 16.02
C ALA A 25 14.01 -18.15 15.75
N VAL A 26 13.60 -17.06 15.08
CA VAL A 26 14.43 -15.85 14.91
C VAL A 26 14.61 -15.12 16.25
N ALA A 27 13.58 -15.08 17.09
CA ALA A 27 13.64 -14.41 18.41
C ALA A 27 14.35 -15.26 19.49
N LEU A 28 14.18 -16.59 19.48
CA LEU A 28 14.86 -17.50 20.42
C LEU A 28 16.32 -17.77 20.03
N GLY A 29 16.71 -17.61 18.76
CA GLY A 29 18.10 -17.68 18.33
C GLY A 29 19.00 -16.61 18.94
N ALA A 30 18.44 -15.48 19.39
CA ALA A 30 19.17 -14.43 20.11
C ALA A 30 19.33 -14.71 21.62
N SER A 31 18.62 -15.69 22.18
CA SER A 31 18.63 -15.98 23.63
C SER A 31 19.26 -17.32 24.00
N LEU A 32 19.62 -18.17 23.04
CA LEU A 32 20.30 -19.44 23.29
C LEU A 32 21.48 -19.66 22.33
N ALA A 33 22.66 -19.46 22.90
CA ALA A 33 23.96 -19.99 22.48
C ALA A 33 24.65 -19.36 21.26
N SER A 34 25.84 -18.83 21.55
CA SER A 34 27.00 -18.83 20.67
C SER A 34 27.10 -20.16 19.91
N GLY A 35 26.78 -20.16 18.61
CA GLY A 35 26.88 -21.36 17.78
C GLY A 35 25.98 -21.34 16.56
N LEU A 36 26.51 -20.83 15.45
CA LEU A 36 26.18 -21.16 14.05
C LEU A 36 24.73 -21.58 13.77
N VAL A 37 23.87 -20.60 13.48
CA VAL A 37 22.74 -20.81 12.56
C VAL A 37 23.00 -19.95 11.34
N SER A 38 23.71 -20.52 10.37
CA SER A 38 23.80 -19.99 9.02
C SER A 38 22.40 -20.10 8.41
N VAL A 39 21.70 -18.97 8.30
CA VAL A 39 20.58 -18.89 7.36
C VAL A 39 21.22 -18.84 5.98
N ASP A 40 21.14 -19.96 5.27
CA ASP A 40 21.65 -20.10 3.91
C ASP A 40 20.78 -19.26 2.97
N ALA A 41 21.07 -17.96 2.88
CA ALA A 41 20.52 -17.05 1.88
C ALA A 41 21.23 -17.28 0.54
N LYS A 42 21.23 -18.50 0.02
CA LYS A 42 21.69 -18.80 -1.35
C LYS A 42 20.51 -19.09 -2.24
N GLY A 43 19.94 -17.99 -2.74
CA GLY A 43 19.00 -17.96 -3.85
C GLY A 43 19.33 -16.83 -4.82
N GLY A 44 20.62 -16.62 -5.12
CA GLY A 44 21.03 -15.69 -6.18
C GLY A 44 20.85 -16.37 -7.55
N GLN A 45 19.96 -15.84 -8.38
CA GLN A 45 19.94 -16.19 -9.80
C GLN A 45 21.06 -15.44 -10.50
N THR A 46 21.96 -16.14 -11.18
CA THR A 46 22.96 -15.51 -12.04
C THR A 46 22.29 -14.99 -13.31
N LEU A 47 22.45 -13.71 -13.60
CA LEU A 47 22.35 -13.16 -14.95
C LEU A 47 23.79 -12.98 -15.46
N ASP A 48 24.03 -13.25 -16.75
CA ASP A 48 25.35 -13.30 -17.39
C ASP A 48 26.29 -12.15 -16.95
N GLY A 49 27.47 -12.52 -16.43
CA GLY A 49 28.56 -11.62 -16.05
C GLY A 49 29.00 -11.78 -14.58
N ASP A 50 30.29 -12.06 -14.37
CA ASP A 50 30.97 -12.39 -13.10
C ASP A 50 30.97 -11.26 -12.03
N THR A 51 29.80 -10.74 -11.64
CA THR A 51 29.66 -9.86 -10.47
C THR A 51 28.66 -10.50 -9.51
N PRO A 52 29.02 -10.78 -8.25
CA PRO A 52 28.04 -11.22 -7.26
C PRO A 52 26.89 -10.21 -7.24
N LEU A 53 25.64 -10.68 -7.35
CA LEU A 53 24.49 -9.83 -7.09
C LEU A 53 24.65 -9.25 -5.69
N VAL A 54 24.97 -7.96 -5.63
CA VAL A 54 24.67 -7.12 -4.47
C VAL A 54 23.20 -7.39 -4.15
N ASP A 55 22.88 -7.69 -2.89
CA ASP A 55 21.51 -7.98 -2.47
C ASP A 55 20.61 -6.80 -2.88
N TYR A 56 19.85 -6.98 -3.98
CA TYR A 56 19.06 -5.94 -4.62
C TYR A 56 17.58 -6.29 -4.48
N PRO A 57 16.88 -5.72 -3.48
CA PRO A 57 15.51 -6.10 -3.15
C PRO A 57 14.49 -5.99 -4.28
N PRO A 58 14.59 -5.02 -5.23
CA PRO A 58 13.62 -4.90 -6.33
C PRO A 58 13.48 -6.12 -7.24
N THR A 59 14.50 -6.99 -7.33
CA THR A 59 14.44 -8.23 -8.13
C THR A 59 13.88 -9.42 -7.35
N LYS A 60 13.65 -9.28 -6.04
CA LYS A 60 13.12 -10.38 -5.20
C LYS A 60 11.64 -10.61 -5.47
N THR A 61 11.26 -11.88 -5.62
CA THR A 61 9.87 -12.32 -5.79
C THR A 61 9.24 -12.79 -4.47
N GLY A 62 7.93 -13.07 -4.46
CA GLY A 62 7.20 -13.54 -3.28
C GLY A 62 6.46 -12.40 -2.56
N LEU A 63 6.12 -12.59 -1.29
CA LEU A 63 5.53 -11.53 -0.47
C LEU A 63 6.63 -10.51 -0.11
N ARG A 64 6.48 -9.25 -0.53
CA ARG A 64 7.51 -8.19 -0.38
C ARG A 64 7.10 -6.99 0.48
N GLY A 65 5.86 -6.99 1.00
CA GLY A 65 5.41 -6.06 2.06
C GLY A 65 6.04 -6.43 3.40
N ALA A 66 5.25 -6.54 4.47
CA ALA A 66 5.69 -7.15 5.72
C ALA A 66 5.94 -8.65 5.49
N HIS A 67 7.18 -8.99 5.12
CA HIS A 67 7.62 -10.32 4.75
C HIS A 67 8.44 -10.96 5.86
N ALA A 68 8.67 -12.27 5.76
CA ALA A 68 9.51 -12.98 6.71
C ALA A 68 10.93 -12.39 6.72
N GLY A 69 11.44 -12.07 7.89
CA GLY A 69 12.65 -11.29 8.15
C GLY A 69 12.37 -9.85 8.59
N ALA A 70 11.24 -9.25 8.18
CA ALA A 70 10.94 -7.85 8.47
C ALA A 70 10.02 -7.65 9.69
N TYR A 71 9.16 -8.62 10.05
CA TYR A 71 8.16 -8.42 11.11
C TYR A 71 8.47 -9.15 12.41
N GLU A 72 9.39 -10.12 12.42
CA GLU A 72 9.58 -11.07 13.52
C GLU A 72 10.04 -10.37 14.79
N VAL A 73 11.02 -9.47 14.69
CA VAL A 73 11.53 -8.71 15.84
C VAL A 73 10.43 -7.81 16.41
N ALA A 74 9.68 -7.12 15.54
CA ALA A 74 8.57 -6.27 15.94
C ALA A 74 7.44 -7.06 16.61
N HIS A 75 7.10 -8.25 16.09
CA HIS A 75 6.11 -9.13 16.69
C HIS A 75 6.59 -9.71 18.03
N ALA A 76 7.86 -10.11 18.11
CA ALA A 76 8.45 -10.59 19.35
C ALA A 76 8.27 -9.55 20.47
N LEU A 77 8.56 -8.27 20.18
CA LEU A 77 8.34 -7.18 21.12
C LEU A 77 6.86 -6.94 21.43
N ALA A 78 6.06 -6.62 20.40
CA ALA A 78 4.75 -6.02 20.58
C ALA A 78 3.61 -7.03 20.79
N ARG A 79 3.77 -8.27 20.32
CA ARG A 79 2.76 -9.33 20.42
C ARG A 79 3.15 -10.40 21.43
N ASP A 80 4.41 -10.83 21.39
CA ASP A 80 4.86 -11.97 22.20
C ASP A 80 5.45 -11.54 23.55
N GLY A 81 5.64 -10.24 23.77
CA GLY A 81 6.16 -9.68 25.02
C GLY A 81 7.61 -10.06 25.31
N ALA A 82 8.40 -10.31 24.26
CA ALA A 82 9.80 -10.64 24.37
C ALA A 82 10.57 -9.55 25.12
N ARG A 83 11.51 -9.98 25.95
CA ARG A 83 12.49 -9.11 26.60
C ARG A 83 13.82 -9.28 25.90
N PHE A 84 14.41 -8.16 25.50
CA PHE A 84 15.72 -8.15 24.87
C PHE A 84 16.81 -8.06 25.96
N PRO A 85 18.01 -8.65 25.73
CA PRO A 85 19.15 -8.52 26.63
C PRO A 85 19.67 -7.07 26.67
N ASP A 86 20.73 -6.81 27.42
CA ASP A 86 21.41 -5.51 27.37
C ASP A 86 21.99 -5.28 25.96
N PRO A 87 21.80 -4.09 25.36
CA PRO A 87 22.28 -3.80 24.02
C PRO A 87 23.79 -3.56 23.98
N ASP A 88 24.41 -3.93 22.86
CA ASP A 88 25.75 -3.49 22.50
C ASP A 88 25.72 -1.97 22.25
N ALA A 89 26.21 -1.19 23.21
CA ALA A 89 26.35 0.25 23.04
C ALA A 89 27.42 0.57 21.99
N LEU A 90 26.99 1.16 20.88
CA LEU A 90 27.88 1.59 19.82
C LEU A 90 28.42 2.99 20.14
N ASP A 91 29.67 3.26 19.76
CA ASP A 91 30.25 4.60 19.81
C ASP A 91 29.75 5.46 18.63
N GLU A 92 28.42 5.59 18.53
CA GLU A 92 27.74 6.33 17.48
C GLU A 92 26.74 7.31 18.10
N HIS A 93 26.87 8.57 17.70
CA HIS A 93 25.97 9.67 18.07
C HIS A 93 25.45 10.37 16.82
N TYR A 94 24.16 10.70 16.82
CA TYR A 94 23.46 11.34 15.72
C TYR A 94 22.71 12.59 16.19
N ASP A 95 22.48 13.55 15.28
CA ASP A 95 21.56 14.64 15.58
C ASP A 95 20.12 14.14 15.55
N CYS A 96 19.81 13.20 14.65
CA CYS A 96 18.49 12.59 14.58
C CYS A 96 18.55 11.10 14.23
N VAL A 97 17.76 10.29 14.93
CA VAL A 97 17.42 8.93 14.50
C VAL A 97 15.97 8.91 14.02
N VAL A 98 15.74 8.38 12.82
CA VAL A 98 14.40 8.20 12.23
C VAL A 98 14.10 6.71 12.14
N VAL A 99 13.03 6.26 12.80
CA VAL A 99 12.56 4.87 12.76
C VAL A 99 11.57 4.71 11.62
N GLY A 100 12.00 4.05 10.55
CA GLY A 100 11.28 3.83 9.29
C GLY A 100 11.84 4.68 8.14
N ALA A 101 12.12 4.05 7.00
CA ALA A 101 12.60 4.72 5.79
C ALA A 101 11.55 4.74 4.66
N GLY A 102 10.27 4.80 5.03
CA GLY A 102 9.18 5.13 4.11
C GLY A 102 9.14 6.62 3.75
N ILE A 103 8.14 7.04 2.96
CA ILE A 103 7.95 8.45 2.54
C ILE A 103 7.99 9.39 3.76
N SER A 104 7.30 9.06 4.85
CA SER A 104 7.27 9.91 6.05
C SER A 104 8.64 10.06 6.71
N GLY A 105 9.42 8.98 6.82
CA GLY A 105 10.74 9.00 7.45
C GLY A 105 11.78 9.72 6.59
N LEU A 106 11.79 9.45 5.28
CA LEU A 106 12.64 10.17 4.33
C LEU A 106 12.28 11.67 4.27
N ALA A 107 10.99 12.03 4.37
CA ALA A 107 10.57 13.42 4.47
C ALA A 107 11.02 14.06 5.80
N ALA A 108 10.95 13.32 6.91
CA ALA A 108 11.46 13.81 8.20
C ALA A 108 12.97 14.12 8.12
N ALA A 109 13.77 13.23 7.53
CA ALA A 109 15.19 13.47 7.31
C ALA A 109 15.46 14.69 6.42
N HIS A 110 14.66 14.86 5.35
CA HIS A 110 14.72 16.03 4.48
C HIS A 110 14.48 17.34 5.25
N TYR A 111 13.37 17.42 5.99
CA TYR A 111 13.02 18.62 6.76
C TYR A 111 13.97 18.87 7.92
N TYR A 112 14.51 17.81 8.52
CA TYR A 112 15.55 17.93 9.55
C TYR A 112 16.81 18.62 9.00
N ARG A 113 17.32 18.20 7.82
CA ARG A 113 18.45 18.90 7.17
C ARG A 113 18.10 20.32 6.76
N GLN A 114 16.86 20.57 6.33
CA GLN A 114 16.43 21.92 6.01
C GLN A 114 16.50 22.84 7.24
N GLN A 115 16.13 22.32 8.41
CA GLN A 115 16.09 23.08 9.66
C GLN A 115 17.47 23.21 10.33
N PHE A 116 18.26 22.13 10.35
CA PHE A 116 19.50 22.03 11.14
C PHE A 116 20.78 22.04 10.31
N GLY A 117 20.67 22.07 8.98
CA GLY A 117 21.79 22.19 8.06
C GLY A 117 22.19 20.88 7.36
N ALA A 118 22.99 21.03 6.30
CA ALA A 118 23.40 19.92 5.44
C ALA A 118 24.28 18.88 6.13
N GLU A 119 25.03 19.29 7.17
CA GLU A 119 25.97 18.46 7.94
C GLU A 119 25.30 17.67 9.09
N ALA A 120 23.98 17.84 9.29
CA ALA A 120 23.26 17.13 10.34
C ALA A 120 23.41 15.61 10.15
N ARG A 121 23.84 14.93 11.20
CA ARG A 121 24.05 13.49 11.24
C ARG A 121 22.73 12.79 11.49
N ILE A 122 22.21 12.08 10.49
CA ILE A 122 20.91 11.42 10.54
C ILE A 122 21.09 9.93 10.30
N LEU A 123 20.48 9.11 11.16
CA LEU A 123 20.37 7.67 10.96
C LEU A 123 18.91 7.28 10.72
N LEU A 124 18.63 6.67 9.57
CA LEU A 124 17.35 6.00 9.32
C LEU A 124 17.49 4.50 9.60
N LEU A 125 16.58 3.94 10.39
CA LEU A 125 16.47 2.50 10.67
C LEU A 125 15.25 1.93 9.96
N GLU A 126 15.45 0.99 9.04
CA GLU A 126 14.39 0.34 8.27
C GLU A 126 14.39 -1.17 8.54
N ASN A 127 13.25 -1.70 8.97
CA ASN A 127 13.13 -3.11 9.31
C ASN A 127 13.08 -4.00 8.05
N HIS A 128 12.68 -3.46 6.91
CA HIS A 128 12.71 -4.18 5.65
C HIS A 128 14.11 -4.24 5.05
N ASP A 129 14.27 -5.17 4.12
CA ASP A 129 15.44 -5.26 3.26
C ASP A 129 15.48 -4.18 2.16
N ASP A 130 14.48 -3.31 2.07
CA ASP A 130 14.37 -2.23 1.09
C ASP A 130 13.81 -0.96 1.72
N PHE A 131 14.18 0.20 1.18
CA PHE A 131 13.62 1.49 1.61
C PHE A 131 12.29 1.80 0.89
N GLY A 132 11.61 2.86 1.32
CA GLY A 132 10.41 3.37 0.66
C GLY A 132 9.08 2.91 1.27
N GLY A 133 9.08 1.93 2.17
CA GLY A 133 7.88 1.44 2.84
C GLY A 133 6.89 0.82 1.85
N HIS A 134 5.71 1.43 1.66
CA HIS A 134 4.73 0.98 0.67
C HIS A 134 5.07 1.40 -0.78
N ALA A 135 6.00 2.32 -0.98
CA ALA A 135 6.41 2.79 -2.31
C ALA A 135 7.51 1.90 -2.89
N LYS A 136 7.22 0.60 -3.06
CA LYS A 136 8.15 -0.37 -3.65
C LYS A 136 7.96 -0.53 -5.16
N ARG A 137 8.97 -1.09 -5.82
CA ARG A 137 8.95 -1.51 -7.22
C ARG A 137 9.23 -3.01 -7.36
N ASN A 138 8.87 -3.58 -8.49
CA ASN A 138 9.23 -4.94 -8.87
C ASN A 138 9.93 -4.93 -10.22
N GLU A 139 11.05 -5.64 -10.30
CA GLU A 139 11.80 -5.84 -11.53
C GLU A 139 11.78 -7.29 -11.94
N PHE A 140 11.27 -7.54 -13.14
CA PHE A 140 11.25 -8.88 -13.72
C PHE A 140 12.29 -8.96 -14.83
N HIS A 141 13.18 -9.96 -14.76
CA HIS A 141 14.27 -10.15 -15.72
C HIS A 141 14.06 -11.39 -16.60
N GLN A 142 12.82 -11.89 -16.70
CA GLN A 142 12.52 -13.07 -17.51
C GLN A 142 12.33 -12.66 -18.98
N GLY A 143 13.14 -13.22 -19.89
CA GLY A 143 13.01 -12.98 -21.34
C GLY A 143 13.99 -11.96 -21.93
N GLY A 144 15.09 -11.62 -21.24
CA GLY A 144 16.21 -10.85 -21.78
C GLY A 144 16.08 -9.33 -21.67
N HIS A 145 14.93 -8.83 -21.24
CA HIS A 145 14.70 -7.42 -20.92
C HIS A 145 14.15 -7.31 -19.50
N MET A 146 14.53 -6.23 -18.80
CA MET A 146 13.93 -5.87 -17.51
C MET A 146 12.54 -5.28 -17.78
N VAL A 147 11.52 -5.83 -17.13
CA VAL A 147 10.15 -5.29 -17.11
C VAL A 147 9.89 -4.71 -15.73
N LEU A 148 9.53 -3.44 -15.71
CA LEU A 148 9.29 -2.69 -14.49
C LEU A 148 7.79 -2.64 -14.14
N SER A 149 7.48 -2.83 -12.86
CA SER A 149 6.13 -2.61 -12.31
C SER A 149 6.20 -1.93 -10.96
N LEU A 150 5.16 -1.16 -10.64
CA LEU A 150 4.90 -0.70 -9.28
C LEU A 150 4.67 -1.91 -8.35
N GLY A 151 5.10 -1.81 -7.09
CA GLY A 151 5.01 -2.87 -6.08
C GLY A 151 4.13 -2.51 -4.87
N GLY A 152 3.49 -1.33 -4.88
CA GLY A 152 2.63 -0.87 -3.79
C GLY A 152 1.84 0.38 -4.14
N THR A 153 2.35 1.58 -3.84
CA THR A 153 1.62 2.83 -4.12
C THR A 153 1.75 3.29 -5.58
N HIS A 154 0.63 3.70 -6.19
CA HIS A 154 0.48 3.87 -7.64
C HIS A 154 0.81 5.31 -8.12
N ASN A 155 -0.17 6.22 -8.05
CA ASN A 155 -0.08 7.57 -8.60
C ASN A 155 0.04 8.64 -7.52
N LEU A 156 0.35 9.85 -7.98
CA LEU A 156 0.29 11.06 -7.19
C LEU A 156 -1.10 11.68 -7.33
N GLU A 157 -1.79 11.90 -6.20
CA GLU A 157 -3.05 12.67 -6.15
C GLU A 157 -2.77 14.17 -6.08
N TRP A 158 -2.01 14.65 -7.06
CA TRP A 158 -1.37 15.96 -7.02
C TRP A 158 -2.34 17.15 -6.96
N TRP A 159 -3.59 16.96 -7.40
CA TRP A 159 -4.64 17.98 -7.31
C TRP A 159 -5.13 18.20 -5.87
N ARG A 160 -4.92 17.24 -4.97
CA ARG A 160 -5.23 17.35 -3.52
C ARG A 160 -4.03 17.82 -2.70
N PHE A 161 -2.85 17.98 -3.29
CA PHE A 161 -1.64 18.32 -2.54
C PHE A 161 -1.73 19.71 -1.92
N SER A 162 -1.37 19.80 -0.64
CA SER A 162 -1.16 21.08 0.03
C SER A 162 0.05 21.81 -0.53
N ASP A 163 0.18 23.11 -0.24
CA ASP A 163 1.32 23.90 -0.72
C ASP A 163 2.65 23.39 -0.15
N THR A 164 2.64 22.78 1.03
CA THR A 164 3.81 22.10 1.60
C THR A 164 4.25 20.93 0.72
N VAL A 165 3.30 20.08 0.30
CA VAL A 165 3.61 18.94 -0.58
C VAL A 165 4.03 19.44 -1.97
N LYS A 166 3.38 20.46 -2.53
CA LYS A 166 3.79 21.05 -3.82
C LYS A 166 5.23 21.57 -3.80
N ARG A 167 5.63 22.28 -2.75
CA ARG A 167 7.03 22.72 -2.57
C ARG A 167 7.99 21.54 -2.44
N PHE A 168 7.62 20.51 -1.68
CA PHE A 168 8.41 19.28 -1.56
C PHE A 168 8.64 18.62 -2.92
N MET A 169 7.59 18.46 -3.73
CA MET A 169 7.68 17.91 -5.08
C MET A 169 8.59 18.74 -5.98
N ALA A 170 8.46 20.08 -5.95
CA ALA A 170 9.31 20.98 -6.73
C ALA A 170 10.80 20.87 -6.36
N VAL A 171 11.13 20.73 -5.07
CA VAL A 171 12.51 20.53 -4.60
C VAL A 171 13.13 19.22 -5.09
N HIS A 172 12.29 18.22 -5.39
CA HIS A 172 12.70 16.94 -5.97
C HIS A 172 12.57 16.91 -7.50
N GLY A 173 12.30 18.05 -8.15
CA GLY A 173 12.20 18.16 -9.61
C GLY A 173 10.96 17.49 -10.20
N VAL A 174 9.95 17.17 -9.39
CA VAL A 174 8.75 16.48 -9.86
C VAL A 174 7.81 17.46 -10.56
N ASN A 175 7.55 17.23 -11.85
CA ASN A 175 6.65 18.03 -12.66
C ASN A 175 5.45 17.18 -13.13
N THR A 176 4.35 17.24 -12.39
CA THR A 176 3.15 16.43 -12.69
C THR A 176 2.46 16.81 -13.99
N ALA A 177 2.62 18.05 -14.47
CA ALA A 177 2.11 18.45 -15.79
C ALA A 177 2.89 17.73 -16.90
N ALA A 178 4.21 17.75 -16.84
CA ALA A 178 5.07 17.04 -17.80
C ALA A 178 4.82 15.52 -17.75
N MET A 179 4.68 14.93 -16.56
CA MET A 179 4.34 13.52 -16.40
C MET A 179 3.03 13.16 -17.10
N ARG A 180 2.01 14.03 -17.02
CA ARG A 180 0.72 13.84 -17.69
C ARG A 180 0.82 13.98 -19.20
N ASP A 181 1.54 14.98 -19.68
CA ASP A 181 1.73 15.22 -21.11
C ASP A 181 2.50 14.08 -21.80
N GLN A 182 3.39 13.41 -21.05
CA GLN A 182 4.18 12.27 -21.53
C GLN A 182 3.49 10.91 -21.31
N MET A 183 2.34 10.87 -20.62
CA MET A 183 1.64 9.62 -20.33
C MET A 183 0.99 9.09 -21.61
N THR A 184 1.43 7.91 -22.08
CA THR A 184 0.97 7.31 -23.35
C THR A 184 -0.18 6.32 -23.18
N PHE A 185 -0.66 6.09 -21.96
CA PHE A 185 -1.73 5.14 -21.66
C PHE A 185 -2.72 5.72 -20.64
N GLN A 186 -3.93 5.18 -20.62
CA GLN A 186 -4.91 5.40 -19.56
C GLN A 186 -5.02 4.14 -18.71
N TYR A 187 -4.70 4.27 -17.42
CA TYR A 187 -4.71 3.17 -16.46
C TYR A 187 -6.07 2.45 -16.44
N GLY A 188 -6.11 1.21 -16.94
CA GLY A 188 -7.31 0.38 -17.01
C GLY A 188 -8.42 0.89 -17.94
N ARG A 189 -8.08 1.78 -18.88
CA ARG A 189 -9.03 2.41 -19.80
C ARG A 189 -8.47 2.59 -21.22
N SER A 190 -7.30 2.01 -21.52
CA SER A 190 -6.68 2.14 -22.85
C SER A 190 -7.29 1.17 -23.85
N ALA A 191 -7.72 -0.01 -23.38
CA ALA A 191 -8.24 -1.05 -24.24
C ALA A 191 -9.74 -0.81 -24.58
N PRO A 192 -10.18 -1.08 -25.82
CA PRO A 192 -11.51 -0.68 -26.32
C PRO A 192 -12.69 -1.35 -25.62
N ASN A 193 -12.47 -2.49 -24.97
CA ASN A 193 -13.49 -3.24 -24.25
C ASN A 193 -13.38 -3.11 -22.72
N SER A 194 -12.55 -2.18 -22.23
CA SER A 194 -12.37 -1.91 -20.80
C SER A 194 -13.10 -0.66 -20.31
N PRO A 195 -13.40 -0.56 -18.99
CA PRO A 195 -13.26 -1.63 -18.00
C PRO A 195 -14.27 -2.76 -18.28
N ALA A 196 -13.91 -4.00 -17.92
CA ALA A 196 -14.77 -5.16 -18.05
C ALA A 196 -15.11 -5.74 -16.65
N MET A 197 -16.08 -6.65 -16.59
CA MET A 197 -16.40 -7.40 -15.39
C MET A 197 -16.46 -8.90 -15.67
N TRP A 198 -15.74 -9.68 -14.87
CA TRP A 198 -15.69 -11.13 -14.92
C TRP A 198 -16.52 -11.77 -13.82
N PHE A 199 -17.43 -12.66 -14.23
CA PHE A 199 -18.22 -13.51 -13.37
C PHE A 199 -17.71 -14.94 -13.50
N ASP A 200 -17.24 -15.54 -12.41
CA ASP A 200 -16.80 -16.94 -12.38
C ASP A 200 -17.97 -17.91 -12.15
N ARG A 201 -17.84 -19.13 -12.69
CA ARG A 201 -18.83 -20.20 -12.54
C ARG A 201 -19.11 -20.58 -11.08
N GLU A 202 -18.11 -20.54 -10.21
CA GLU A 202 -18.24 -20.98 -8.80
C GLU A 202 -19.20 -20.07 -8.03
N THR A 203 -19.16 -18.77 -8.30
CA THR A 203 -20.00 -17.77 -7.63
C THR A 203 -21.30 -17.51 -8.39
N TYR A 204 -21.27 -17.48 -9.72
CA TYR A 204 -22.40 -17.02 -10.54
C TYR A 204 -23.05 -18.11 -11.40
N GLY A 205 -22.58 -19.35 -11.32
CA GLY A 205 -23.12 -20.50 -12.06
C GLY A 205 -22.65 -20.59 -13.51
N GLU A 206 -22.00 -19.55 -14.05
CA GLU A 206 -21.35 -19.57 -15.36
C GLU A 206 -20.12 -18.66 -15.42
N ASP A 207 -19.22 -18.97 -16.35
CA ASP A 207 -18.07 -18.12 -16.67
C ASP A 207 -18.50 -17.07 -17.71
N ARG A 208 -18.46 -15.79 -17.35
CA ARG A 208 -18.93 -14.71 -18.23
C ARG A 208 -18.11 -13.44 -18.09
N LEU A 209 -17.60 -12.93 -19.21
CA LEU A 209 -16.98 -11.61 -19.30
C LEU A 209 -17.97 -10.61 -19.91
N LEU A 210 -18.23 -9.51 -19.21
CA LEU A 210 -18.97 -8.36 -19.73
C LEU A 210 -17.99 -7.22 -20.06
N PRO A 211 -17.70 -6.94 -21.35
CA PRO A 211 -16.89 -5.80 -21.75
C PRO A 211 -17.63 -4.48 -21.54
N GLN A 212 -16.88 -3.38 -21.37
CA GLN A 212 -17.38 -2.02 -21.15
C GLN A 212 -18.43 -1.94 -20.03
N PHE A 213 -18.17 -2.65 -18.93
CA PHE A 213 -19.11 -2.83 -17.82
C PHE A 213 -18.51 -2.28 -16.53
N ASN A 214 -19.20 -1.31 -15.92
CA ASN A 214 -18.79 -0.65 -14.69
C ASN A 214 -20.03 -0.27 -13.86
N LEU A 215 -20.12 -0.77 -12.63
CA LEU A 215 -21.25 -0.54 -11.72
C LEU A 215 -21.38 0.91 -11.26
N SER A 216 -20.29 1.69 -11.24
CA SER A 216 -20.33 3.12 -10.90
C SER A 216 -21.00 3.96 -11.99
N ARG A 217 -21.19 3.42 -13.20
CA ARG A 217 -21.92 4.09 -14.28
C ARG A 217 -23.38 3.70 -14.29
N GLN A 218 -24.22 4.53 -14.91
CA GLN A 218 -25.58 4.14 -15.21
C GLN A 218 -25.59 2.97 -16.21
N LEU A 219 -26.22 1.86 -15.82
CA LEU A 219 -26.34 0.67 -16.65
C LEU A 219 -27.64 0.68 -17.46
N THR A 220 -27.58 0.26 -18.72
CA THR A 220 -28.80 0.06 -19.53
C THR A 220 -29.50 -1.25 -19.17
N PRO A 221 -30.82 -1.37 -19.41
CA PRO A 221 -31.55 -2.63 -19.20
C PRO A 221 -30.93 -3.81 -19.96
N GLU A 222 -30.41 -3.60 -21.17
CA GLU A 222 -29.78 -4.63 -22.00
C GLU A 222 -28.45 -5.09 -21.38
N ALA A 223 -27.67 -4.17 -20.80
CA ALA A 223 -26.44 -4.51 -20.08
C ALA A 223 -26.76 -5.33 -18.82
N ILE A 224 -27.82 -4.95 -18.09
CA ILE A 224 -28.26 -5.64 -16.87
C ILE A 224 -28.73 -7.07 -17.17
N GLU A 225 -29.42 -7.30 -18.30
CA GLU A 225 -29.86 -8.64 -18.71
C GLU A 225 -28.72 -9.65 -18.88
N ARG A 226 -27.51 -9.17 -19.13
CA ARG A 226 -26.33 -10.01 -19.30
C ARG A 226 -25.68 -10.41 -17.98
N ILE A 227 -26.08 -9.83 -16.85
CA ILE A 227 -25.51 -10.15 -15.54
C ILE A 227 -26.01 -11.54 -15.08
N PRO A 228 -25.09 -12.48 -14.74
CA PRO A 228 -25.43 -13.84 -14.34
C PRO A 228 -25.86 -13.92 -12.86
N ILE A 229 -26.88 -13.14 -12.49
CA ILE A 229 -27.56 -13.21 -11.19
C ILE A 229 -29.01 -13.65 -11.37
N SER A 230 -29.81 -13.70 -10.30
CA SER A 230 -31.22 -14.07 -10.40
C SER A 230 -32.00 -13.08 -11.27
N ARG A 231 -33.10 -13.54 -11.86
CA ARG A 231 -34.06 -12.66 -12.55
C ARG A 231 -34.54 -11.53 -11.64
N ALA A 232 -34.81 -11.84 -10.37
CA ALA A 232 -35.25 -10.85 -9.40
C ALA A 232 -34.19 -9.74 -9.20
N GLY A 233 -32.92 -10.12 -9.07
CA GLY A 233 -31.82 -9.16 -8.91
C GLY A 233 -31.64 -8.27 -10.13
N ARG A 234 -31.73 -8.83 -11.34
CA ARG A 234 -31.72 -8.02 -12.57
C ARG A 234 -32.87 -7.03 -12.63
N GLU A 235 -34.09 -7.45 -12.28
CA GLU A 235 -35.25 -6.55 -12.23
C GLU A 235 -35.08 -5.44 -11.17
N THR A 236 -34.46 -5.74 -10.03
CA THR A 236 -34.19 -4.70 -9.01
C THR A 236 -33.12 -3.72 -9.46
N LEU A 237 -32.08 -4.18 -10.17
CA LEU A 237 -31.06 -3.31 -10.74
C LEU A 237 -31.65 -2.37 -11.80
N LYS A 238 -32.50 -2.88 -12.70
CA LYS A 238 -33.18 -2.04 -13.69
C LYS A 238 -34.01 -0.94 -13.04
N ARG A 239 -34.75 -1.28 -11.98
CA ARG A 239 -35.51 -0.28 -11.21
C ARG A 239 -34.55 0.73 -10.58
N PHE A 240 -33.52 0.27 -9.87
CA PHE A 240 -32.56 1.14 -9.20
C PHE A 240 -31.90 2.14 -10.15
N TYR A 241 -31.32 1.71 -11.28
CA TYR A 241 -30.68 2.62 -12.25
C TYR A 241 -31.66 3.46 -13.08
N GLY A 242 -32.94 3.06 -13.14
CA GLY A 242 -34.00 3.77 -13.85
C GLY A 242 -34.85 4.69 -12.97
N SER A 243 -34.62 4.70 -11.65
CA SER A 243 -35.38 5.52 -10.70
C SER A 243 -35.09 7.00 -10.85
N ALA A 244 -36.15 7.82 -10.70
CA ALA A 244 -36.06 9.27 -10.56
C ALA A 244 -35.78 9.67 -9.09
N PRO A 245 -35.33 10.90 -8.82
CA PRO A 245 -35.10 11.37 -7.45
C PRO A 245 -36.44 11.54 -6.71
N VAL A 246 -36.76 10.58 -5.84
CA VAL A 246 -38.03 10.52 -5.10
C VAL A 246 -37.84 10.41 -3.59
N LEU A 247 -36.60 10.24 -3.12
CA LEU A 247 -36.28 10.10 -1.71
C LEU A 247 -35.86 11.44 -1.09
N PHE A 248 -36.08 11.55 0.22
CA PHE A 248 -35.58 12.65 1.08
C PHE A 248 -35.96 14.07 0.64
N SER A 249 -37.07 14.25 -0.09
CA SER A 249 -37.53 15.58 -0.52
C SER A 249 -37.87 16.52 0.65
N ASP A 250 -38.02 15.97 1.85
CA ASP A 250 -38.27 16.67 3.11
C ASP A 250 -36.98 17.03 3.89
N LYS A 251 -35.79 16.67 3.37
CA LYS A 251 -34.52 16.79 4.10
C LYS A 251 -33.56 17.74 3.39
N SER A 252 -32.77 18.46 4.19
CA SER A 252 -31.59 19.18 3.70
C SER A 252 -30.46 18.21 3.35
N GLU A 253 -29.50 18.67 2.55
CA GLU A 253 -28.29 17.93 2.21
C GLU A 253 -27.52 17.44 3.44
N ALA A 254 -27.35 18.30 4.45
CA ALA A 254 -26.67 17.95 5.70
C ALA A 254 -27.43 16.87 6.50
N GLU A 255 -28.75 16.86 6.46
CA GLU A 255 -29.57 15.81 7.10
C GLU A 255 -29.46 14.48 6.35
N ILE A 256 -29.39 14.51 5.02
CA ILE A 256 -29.15 13.33 4.19
C ILE A 256 -27.76 12.76 4.48
N GLU A 257 -26.72 13.60 4.47
CA GLU A 257 -25.35 13.20 4.78
C GLU A 257 -25.26 12.57 6.18
N ALA A 258 -25.82 13.23 7.21
CA ALA A 258 -25.81 12.72 8.58
C ALA A 258 -26.57 11.38 8.74
N LEU A 259 -27.60 11.15 7.92
CA LEU A 259 -28.33 9.88 7.86
C LEU A 259 -27.48 8.79 7.20
N LEU A 260 -26.93 9.07 6.02
CA LEU A 260 -26.20 8.11 5.20
C LEU A 260 -24.82 7.76 5.77
N SER A 261 -24.20 8.65 6.54
CA SER A 261 -22.92 8.40 7.22
C SER A 261 -23.05 7.37 8.35
N LYS A 262 -24.27 7.04 8.79
CA LYS A 262 -24.56 6.04 9.84
C LYS A 262 -25.03 4.69 9.27
N MET A 263 -24.97 4.53 7.95
CA MET A 263 -25.46 3.35 7.23
C MET A 263 -24.37 2.81 6.32
N SER A 264 -24.19 1.50 6.23
CA SER A 264 -23.25 0.93 5.26
C SER A 264 -23.81 1.07 3.83
N TYR A 265 -22.95 1.17 2.82
CA TYR A 265 -23.41 1.26 1.44
C TYR A 265 -24.30 0.07 1.00
N PRO A 266 -23.98 -1.20 1.35
CA PRO A 266 -24.87 -2.33 1.11
C PRO A 266 -26.25 -2.19 1.75
N ASP A 267 -26.35 -1.62 2.96
CA ASP A 267 -27.64 -1.41 3.62
C ASP A 267 -28.44 -0.31 2.94
N PHE A 268 -27.78 0.74 2.44
CA PHE A 268 -28.41 1.74 1.59
C PHE A 268 -28.97 1.12 0.30
N LEU A 269 -28.19 0.29 -0.39
CA LEU A 269 -28.64 -0.42 -1.59
C LEU A 269 -29.84 -1.34 -1.33
N ARG A 270 -29.90 -2.00 -0.17
CA ARG A 270 -31.06 -2.80 0.24
C ARG A 270 -32.27 -1.93 0.55
N GLN A 271 -32.11 -0.96 1.44
CA GLN A 271 -33.21 -0.21 2.04
C GLN A 271 -33.80 0.82 1.07
N TYR A 272 -32.95 1.59 0.40
CA TYR A 272 -33.35 2.68 -0.47
C TYR A 272 -33.24 2.31 -1.96
N GLY A 273 -32.25 1.49 -2.31
CA GLY A 273 -32.14 0.95 -3.68
C GLY A 273 -33.10 -0.20 -4.00
N GLY A 274 -33.65 -0.87 -2.97
CA GLY A 274 -34.55 -2.01 -3.14
C GLY A 274 -33.88 -3.23 -3.80
N LEU A 275 -32.56 -3.32 -3.75
CA LEU A 275 -31.79 -4.40 -4.39
C LEU A 275 -31.87 -5.69 -3.59
N THR A 276 -31.94 -6.83 -4.30
CA THR A 276 -31.78 -8.15 -3.69
C THR A 276 -30.33 -8.43 -3.31
N GLU A 277 -30.09 -9.39 -2.41
CA GLU A 277 -28.73 -9.72 -1.95
C GLU A 277 -27.73 -10.06 -3.07
N ASP A 278 -28.17 -10.79 -4.10
CA ASP A 278 -27.33 -11.16 -5.24
C ASP A 278 -27.02 -9.99 -6.19
N ALA A 279 -27.81 -8.91 -6.14
CA ALA A 279 -27.48 -7.63 -6.77
C ALA A 279 -26.55 -6.78 -5.89
N VAL A 280 -26.82 -6.70 -4.57
CA VAL A 280 -25.98 -5.97 -3.61
C VAL A 280 -24.56 -6.52 -3.57
N GLN A 281 -24.38 -7.85 -3.63
CA GLN A 281 -23.05 -8.47 -3.57
C GLN A 281 -22.13 -8.05 -4.72
N LEU A 282 -22.66 -7.56 -5.85
CA LEU A 282 -21.86 -7.12 -6.99
C LEU A 282 -20.92 -5.97 -6.62
N PHE A 283 -21.37 -5.12 -5.69
CA PHE A 283 -20.63 -3.95 -5.23
C PHE A 283 -19.59 -4.28 -4.15
N ALA A 284 -19.65 -5.47 -3.53
CA ALA A 284 -18.98 -5.76 -2.26
C ALA A 284 -17.47 -5.44 -2.25
N LYS A 285 -16.79 -5.62 -3.39
CA LYS A 285 -15.33 -5.52 -3.52
C LYS A 285 -14.83 -4.32 -4.30
N GLU A 286 -15.71 -3.39 -4.67
CA GLU A 286 -15.34 -2.27 -5.54
C GLU A 286 -14.25 -1.36 -4.93
N GLU A 287 -14.25 -1.21 -3.59
CA GLU A 287 -13.26 -0.40 -2.85
C GLU A 287 -12.06 -1.20 -2.29
N HIS A 288 -11.88 -2.46 -2.69
CA HIS A 288 -10.70 -3.24 -2.28
C HIS A 288 -9.39 -2.62 -2.75
N GLY A 289 -9.38 -1.99 -3.94
CA GLY A 289 -8.17 -1.45 -4.55
C GLY A 289 -7.78 -0.04 -4.08
N SER A 290 -8.69 0.66 -3.41
CA SER A 290 -8.56 2.06 -2.97
C SER A 290 -8.44 2.13 -1.45
N TRP A 291 -9.43 1.58 -0.73
CA TRP A 291 -9.47 1.59 0.74
C TRP A 291 -8.96 0.30 1.37
N GLY A 292 -8.87 -0.79 0.60
CA GLY A 292 -8.53 -2.11 1.15
C GLY A 292 -9.65 -2.73 1.99
N LEU A 293 -10.88 -2.24 1.82
CA LEU A 293 -12.06 -2.62 2.59
C LEU A 293 -13.20 -3.07 1.66
N GLU A 294 -14.01 -4.01 2.14
CA GLU A 294 -15.30 -4.31 1.52
C GLU A 294 -16.29 -3.16 1.75
N MET A 295 -17.22 -2.96 0.81
CA MET A 295 -18.24 -1.89 0.89
C MET A 295 -19.11 -1.94 2.15
N ARG A 296 -19.19 -3.08 2.84
CA ARG A 296 -19.91 -3.19 4.12
C ARG A 296 -19.26 -2.38 5.26
N ALA A 297 -17.99 -2.05 5.14
CA ALA A 297 -17.24 -1.23 6.10
C ALA A 297 -17.19 0.25 5.69
N ILE A 298 -17.74 0.59 4.51
CA ILE A 298 -17.80 1.96 3.98
C ILE A 298 -19.23 2.49 4.18
N SER A 299 -19.35 3.71 4.69
CA SER A 299 -20.67 4.34 4.84
C SER A 299 -21.29 4.64 3.47
N ALA A 300 -22.61 4.81 3.43
CA ALA A 300 -23.30 5.18 2.20
C ALA A 300 -22.83 6.56 1.71
N THR A 301 -22.59 7.52 2.60
CA THR A 301 -22.04 8.84 2.24
C THR A 301 -20.68 8.71 1.53
N GLU A 302 -19.73 7.99 2.14
CA GLU A 302 -18.39 7.80 1.56
C GLU A 302 -18.46 7.12 0.19
N ALA A 303 -19.25 6.05 0.06
CA ALA A 303 -19.42 5.37 -1.22
C ALA A 303 -20.02 6.28 -2.31
N LEU A 304 -20.97 7.14 -1.96
CA LEU A 304 -21.54 8.08 -2.92
C LEU A 304 -20.54 9.17 -3.33
N TRP A 305 -19.68 9.64 -2.41
CA TRP A 305 -18.58 10.55 -2.73
C TRP A 305 -17.51 9.91 -3.62
N GLU A 306 -17.29 8.60 -3.50
CA GLU A 306 -16.43 7.82 -4.40
C GLU A 306 -17.10 7.55 -5.77
N GLY A 307 -18.33 8.02 -5.99
CA GLY A 307 -19.04 7.94 -7.26
C GLY A 307 -19.79 6.64 -7.50
N TYR A 308 -20.08 5.85 -6.45
CA TYR A 308 -20.99 4.71 -6.57
C TYR A 308 -22.46 5.18 -6.71
N PRO A 309 -23.33 4.40 -7.37
CA PRO A 309 -24.67 4.85 -7.69
C PRO A 309 -25.54 5.00 -6.44
N GLY A 310 -26.48 5.95 -6.48
CA GLY A 310 -27.47 6.16 -5.42
C GLY A 310 -27.87 7.62 -5.22
N THR A 311 -26.99 8.58 -5.57
CA THR A 311 -27.30 10.02 -5.49
C THR A 311 -28.50 10.39 -6.34
N HIS A 312 -28.70 9.74 -7.49
CA HIS A 312 -29.86 9.93 -8.38
C HIS A 312 -31.21 9.60 -7.73
N LEU A 313 -31.24 8.94 -6.57
CA LEU A 313 -32.47 8.66 -5.83
C LEU A 313 -32.99 9.85 -5.02
N PHE A 314 -32.17 10.87 -4.73
CA PHE A 314 -32.54 11.98 -3.85
C PHE A 314 -31.90 13.34 -4.19
N ALA A 315 -30.82 13.37 -4.96
CA ALA A 315 -30.09 14.60 -5.24
C ALA A 315 -30.55 15.27 -6.54
N ASN A 316 -30.57 16.61 -6.52
CA ASN A 316 -30.44 17.45 -7.72
C ASN A 316 -28.98 17.95 -7.81
N GLU A 317 -28.61 18.51 -8.97
CA GLU A 317 -27.30 19.02 -9.49
C GLU A 317 -26.07 19.17 -8.52
N GLY A 318 -26.23 19.44 -7.23
CA GLY A 318 -25.13 19.62 -6.26
C GLY A 318 -24.35 18.37 -5.80
N TRP A 319 -24.92 17.16 -5.92
CA TRP A 319 -24.16 15.89 -5.71
C TRP A 319 -23.60 15.31 -7.02
N GLN A 320 -23.95 15.92 -8.16
CA GLN A 320 -23.45 15.51 -9.46
C GLN A 320 -22.16 16.28 -9.73
N ASP A 321 -21.02 15.71 -9.35
CA ASP A 321 -19.76 16.11 -9.96
C ASP A 321 -19.72 15.52 -11.37
N ASP A 322 -20.36 16.23 -12.29
CA ASP A 322 -20.26 15.99 -13.72
C ASP A 322 -18.79 16.20 -14.11
N SER A 323 -18.09 15.09 -14.34
CA SER A 323 -16.78 15.00 -15.00
C SER A 323 -15.50 15.09 -14.16
N PHE A 324 -15.47 14.59 -12.92
CA PHE A 324 -14.16 14.34 -12.28
C PHE A 324 -13.38 13.22 -12.99
N GLY A 325 -12.60 13.61 -14.01
CA GLY A 325 -11.60 12.75 -14.61
C GLY A 325 -10.42 12.63 -13.67
N TYR A 326 -10.22 11.45 -13.06
CA TYR A 326 -9.10 11.16 -12.15
C TYR A 326 -7.75 11.40 -12.87
N PRO A 327 -7.06 12.55 -12.65
CA PRO A 327 -6.00 13.00 -13.53
C PRO A 327 -4.67 12.39 -13.08
N VAL A 328 -4.48 11.12 -13.44
CA VAL A 328 -3.31 10.31 -13.07
C VAL A 328 -2.00 10.99 -13.49
N ALA A 329 -1.08 11.12 -12.54
CA ALA A 329 0.35 11.33 -12.78
C ALA A 329 1.12 10.25 -12.03
N MET A 330 1.90 9.43 -12.75
CA MET A 330 2.67 8.33 -12.17
C MET A 330 3.96 8.06 -12.94
N TRP A 331 4.99 7.58 -12.26
CA TRP A 331 6.09 6.88 -12.92
C TRP A 331 5.71 5.42 -13.20
N PRO A 332 6.44 4.71 -14.06
CA PRO A 332 6.12 3.32 -14.38
C PRO A 332 6.36 2.32 -13.23
N ASP A 333 7.14 2.70 -12.22
CA ASP A 333 7.25 1.99 -10.94
C ASP A 333 6.40 2.61 -9.82
N GLY A 334 5.43 3.45 -10.17
CA GLY A 334 4.56 4.14 -9.23
C GLY A 334 5.31 5.16 -8.38
N ASN A 335 5.03 5.21 -7.08
CA ASN A 335 5.70 6.17 -6.19
C ASN A 335 7.10 5.70 -5.73
N ALA A 336 7.59 4.53 -6.20
CA ALA A 336 8.96 4.09 -5.92
C ALA A 336 10.01 5.08 -6.46
N SER A 337 9.73 5.70 -7.62
CA SER A 337 10.54 6.79 -8.16
C SER A 337 10.63 7.98 -7.20
N LEU A 338 9.55 8.37 -6.51
CA LEU A 338 9.59 9.47 -5.54
C LEU A 338 10.53 9.17 -4.37
N VAL A 339 10.42 7.98 -3.76
CA VAL A 339 11.29 7.61 -2.63
C VAL A 339 12.75 7.47 -3.05
N ARG A 340 13.01 7.00 -4.28
CA ARG A 340 14.34 6.96 -4.88
C ARG A 340 14.91 8.37 -5.11
N LEU A 341 14.10 9.33 -5.55
CA LEU A 341 14.51 10.74 -5.61
C LEU A 341 14.86 11.31 -4.23
N MET A 342 14.08 10.95 -3.20
CA MET A 342 14.34 11.39 -1.82
C MET A 342 15.66 10.81 -1.30
N VAL A 343 15.92 9.52 -1.54
CA VAL A 343 17.19 8.86 -1.19
C VAL A 343 18.36 9.48 -1.94
N ALA A 344 18.27 9.64 -3.27
CA ALA A 344 19.34 10.26 -4.06
C ALA A 344 19.64 11.70 -3.62
N ARG A 345 18.63 12.46 -3.19
CA ARG A 345 18.84 13.81 -2.66
C ARG A 345 19.50 13.81 -1.28
N LEU A 346 19.13 12.88 -0.40
CA LEU A 346 19.70 12.75 0.94
C LEU A 346 21.12 12.18 0.93
N MET A 347 21.37 11.23 0.03
CA MET A 347 22.60 10.44 -0.10
C MET A 347 23.04 10.39 -1.59
N PRO A 348 23.58 11.49 -2.16
CA PRO A 348 23.90 11.56 -3.59
C PRO A 348 24.91 10.53 -4.07
N HIS A 349 25.77 10.04 -3.17
CA HIS A 349 26.75 8.99 -3.47
C HIS A 349 26.12 7.62 -3.77
N VAL A 350 24.89 7.37 -3.32
CA VAL A 350 24.13 6.13 -3.60
C VAL A 350 23.65 6.07 -5.05
N ALA A 351 23.31 7.22 -5.63
CA ALA A 351 22.80 7.30 -7.00
C ALA A 351 23.12 8.68 -7.61
N PRO A 352 24.35 8.87 -8.10
CA PRO A 352 24.77 10.13 -8.69
C PRO A 352 23.92 10.51 -9.91
N ASP A 353 23.72 11.81 -10.12
CA ASP A 353 23.03 12.38 -11.29
C ASP A 353 21.58 11.91 -11.50
N VAL A 354 20.94 11.36 -10.45
CA VAL A 354 19.52 10.98 -10.50
C VAL A 354 18.61 12.20 -10.41
N HIS A 355 17.62 12.26 -11.31
CA HIS A 355 16.57 13.27 -11.36
C HIS A 355 15.23 12.66 -11.81
N ALA A 356 14.16 13.44 -11.76
CA ALA A 356 12.79 12.96 -11.94
C ALA A 356 12.53 12.23 -13.28
N ASP A 357 13.32 12.52 -14.31
CA ASP A 357 13.14 11.93 -15.65
C ASP A 357 13.91 10.61 -15.84
N ASN A 358 14.97 10.34 -15.04
CA ASN A 358 15.79 9.14 -15.19
C ASN A 358 15.64 8.14 -14.02
N VAL A 359 15.04 8.56 -12.90
CA VAL A 359 15.05 7.79 -11.64
C VAL A 359 14.48 6.37 -11.77
N ALA A 360 13.49 6.18 -12.64
CA ALA A 360 12.84 4.88 -12.85
C ALA A 360 13.78 3.82 -13.43
N VAL A 361 14.84 4.22 -14.14
CA VAL A 361 15.84 3.31 -14.75
C VAL A 361 17.23 3.46 -14.16
N ALA A 362 17.44 4.42 -13.25
CA ALA A 362 18.72 4.62 -12.59
C ALA A 362 19.13 3.40 -11.72
N SER A 363 20.42 3.21 -11.51
CA SER A 363 20.93 2.23 -10.55
C SER A 363 21.19 2.91 -9.20
N PHE A 364 20.93 2.20 -8.10
CA PHE A 364 21.18 2.65 -6.74
C PHE A 364 22.14 1.65 -6.10
N ASP A 365 23.23 2.14 -5.52
CA ASP A 365 24.18 1.30 -4.77
C ASP A 365 23.67 1.09 -3.33
N TYR A 366 23.05 -0.06 -3.10
CA TYR A 366 22.55 -0.42 -1.76
C TYR A 366 23.67 -0.62 -0.74
N GLY A 367 24.89 -0.94 -1.19
CA GLY A 367 26.07 -1.05 -0.32
C GLY A 367 26.52 0.29 0.26
N ALA A 368 26.19 1.39 -0.42
CA ALA A 368 26.54 2.75 -0.04
C ALA A 368 25.52 3.42 0.92
N LEU A 369 24.41 2.75 1.24
CA LEU A 369 23.34 3.31 2.09
C LEU A 369 23.78 3.60 3.53
N ASP A 370 24.68 2.80 4.10
CA ASP A 370 25.12 2.87 5.50
C ASP A 370 26.61 3.24 5.65
N GLU A 371 27.11 4.15 4.81
CA GLU A 371 28.50 4.60 4.87
C GLU A 371 28.79 5.43 6.14
N ALA A 372 29.80 5.02 6.91
CA ALA A 372 30.14 5.67 8.19
C ALA A 372 30.51 7.17 8.05
N ALA A 373 31.10 7.56 6.92
CA ALA A 373 31.49 8.93 6.64
C ALA A 373 30.33 9.82 6.14
N ALA A 374 29.19 9.23 5.78
CA ALA A 374 28.04 9.98 5.28
C ALA A 374 27.28 10.67 6.43
N ALA A 375 26.85 11.91 6.20
CA ALA A 375 26.01 12.64 7.15
C ALA A 375 24.63 11.97 7.31
N VAL A 376 24.07 11.41 6.24
CA VAL A 376 22.83 10.62 6.30
C VAL A 376 23.16 9.16 6.03
N ARG A 377 22.73 8.29 6.92
CA ARG A 377 22.90 6.83 6.82
C ARG A 377 21.54 6.15 6.89
N LEU A 378 21.36 5.09 6.11
CA LEU A 378 20.16 4.27 6.07
C LEU A 378 20.54 2.81 6.31
N ARG A 379 20.11 2.26 7.46
CA ARG A 379 20.30 0.87 7.82
C ARG A 379 19.07 0.05 7.49
N LEU A 380 19.19 -0.81 6.49
CA LEU A 380 18.21 -1.84 6.16
C LEU A 380 18.33 -3.02 7.13
N ASN A 381 17.26 -3.82 7.22
CA ASN A 381 17.16 -4.96 8.14
C ASN A 381 17.47 -4.60 9.61
N ALA A 382 17.13 -3.37 10.02
CA ALA A 382 17.36 -2.82 11.33
C ALA A 382 16.03 -2.48 12.00
N THR A 383 15.57 -3.34 12.91
CA THR A 383 14.27 -3.15 13.58
C THR A 383 14.48 -2.48 14.93
N ALA A 384 13.96 -1.26 15.09
CA ALA A 384 13.94 -0.60 16.39
C ALA A 384 13.08 -1.39 17.39
N VAL A 385 13.55 -1.50 18.63
CA VAL A 385 12.88 -2.24 19.72
C VAL A 385 12.78 -1.46 21.03
N GLY A 386 13.48 -0.32 21.15
CA GLY A 386 13.43 0.50 22.35
C GLY A 386 13.83 1.95 22.06
N ILE A 387 13.11 2.88 22.67
CA ILE A 387 13.31 4.33 22.56
C ILE A 387 13.16 4.90 23.96
N GLU A 388 14.20 5.56 24.45
CA GLU A 388 14.22 6.11 25.81
C GLU A 388 14.76 7.55 25.80
N ASN A 389 14.00 8.46 26.42
CA ASN A 389 14.47 9.82 26.66
C ASN A 389 15.46 9.80 27.84
N THR A 390 16.55 10.52 27.69
CA THR A 390 17.61 10.69 28.69
C THR A 390 17.87 12.18 28.91
N ASP A 391 18.64 12.51 29.95
CA ASP A 391 19.03 13.92 30.20
C ASP A 391 19.86 14.54 29.06
N ALA A 392 20.47 13.70 28.20
CA ALA A 392 21.37 14.12 27.12
C ALA A 392 20.77 13.97 25.70
N GLY A 393 19.47 13.62 25.59
CA GLY A 393 18.81 13.34 24.31
C GLY A 393 18.04 12.03 24.37
N VAL A 394 18.20 11.17 23.37
CA VAL A 394 17.47 9.91 23.20
C VAL A 394 18.42 8.75 22.94
N THR A 395 18.16 7.60 23.55
CA THR A 395 18.78 6.32 23.15
C THR A 395 17.82 5.52 22.28
N VAL A 396 18.36 4.86 21.26
CA VAL A 396 17.59 4.01 20.35
C VAL A 396 18.24 2.64 20.29
N ASP A 397 17.46 1.64 20.68
CA ASP A 397 17.82 0.23 20.61
C ASP A 397 17.20 -0.40 19.37
N TYR A 398 18.00 -1.17 18.64
CA TYR A 398 17.55 -1.87 17.44
C TYR A 398 18.24 -3.21 17.28
N VAL A 399 17.56 -4.15 16.61
CA VAL A 399 18.12 -5.44 16.23
C VAL A 399 18.55 -5.39 14.78
N LYS A 400 19.80 -5.78 14.51
CA LYS A 400 20.35 -5.99 13.16
C LYS A 400 21.23 -7.24 13.18
N GLU A 401 21.05 -8.14 12.22
CA GLU A 401 21.83 -9.40 12.13
C GLU A 401 21.81 -10.22 13.43
N GLY A 402 20.67 -10.24 14.13
CA GLY A 402 20.48 -10.96 15.40
C GLY A 402 21.16 -10.31 16.61
N ARG A 403 21.86 -9.18 16.43
CA ARG A 403 22.49 -8.43 17.51
C ARG A 403 21.62 -7.26 17.93
N LEU A 404 21.50 -7.06 19.23
CA LEU A 404 20.87 -5.88 19.80
C LEU A 404 21.93 -4.78 19.95
N CYS A 405 21.72 -3.64 19.31
CA CYS A 405 22.62 -2.51 19.31
C CYS A 405 21.92 -1.27 19.87
N ARG A 406 22.70 -0.38 20.50
CA ARG A 406 22.23 0.92 20.98
C ARG A 406 23.03 2.05 20.34
N VAL A 407 22.33 3.09 19.92
CA VAL A 407 22.92 4.37 19.51
C VAL A 407 22.32 5.51 20.33
N SER A 408 23.00 6.65 20.35
CA SER A 408 22.50 7.87 20.98
C SER A 408 22.17 8.93 19.94
N ALA A 409 21.19 9.80 20.23
CA ALA A 409 20.86 10.93 19.37
C ALA A 409 20.31 12.13 20.15
N GLN A 410 20.31 13.31 19.54
CA GLN A 410 19.63 14.49 20.11
C GLN A 410 18.10 14.36 19.99
N HIS A 411 17.62 13.92 18.82
CA HIS A 411 16.19 13.74 18.56
C HIS A 411 15.89 12.36 17.98
N ALA A 412 14.68 11.86 18.22
CA ALA A 412 14.15 10.67 17.55
C ALA A 412 12.79 10.95 16.90
N VAL A 413 12.59 10.43 15.69
CA VAL A 413 11.32 10.49 14.95
C VAL A 413 10.81 9.07 14.71
N LEU A 414 9.63 8.75 15.22
CA LEU A 414 9.00 7.43 15.02
C LEU A 414 8.09 7.46 13.78
N ALA A 415 8.68 7.28 12.60
CA ALA A 415 8.00 7.25 11.31
C ALA A 415 7.60 5.82 10.89
N CYS A 416 7.06 5.05 11.84
CA CYS A 416 6.70 3.64 11.69
C CYS A 416 5.20 3.41 11.93
N TYR A 417 4.76 2.15 11.95
CA TYR A 417 3.37 1.83 12.26
C TYR A 417 3.02 2.31 13.68
N HIS A 418 2.01 3.18 13.79
CA HIS A 418 1.63 3.81 15.05
C HIS A 418 1.34 2.80 16.18
N SER A 419 0.85 1.60 15.85
CA SER A 419 0.45 0.59 16.83
C SER A 419 1.63 -0.04 17.55
N ILE A 420 2.84 0.04 17.00
CA ILE A 420 4.06 -0.46 17.67
C ILE A 420 4.67 0.58 18.62
N ILE A 421 4.38 1.86 18.42
CA ILE A 421 5.01 2.97 19.15
C ILE A 421 4.87 2.84 20.68
N PRO A 422 3.69 2.46 21.24
CA PRO A 422 3.56 2.21 22.68
C PRO A 422 4.51 1.15 23.25
N HIS A 423 4.97 0.21 22.41
CA HIS A 423 5.92 -0.83 22.79
C HIS A 423 7.37 -0.39 22.62
N LEU A 424 7.65 0.46 21.62
CA LEU A 424 8.97 1.06 21.42
C LEU A 424 9.30 2.10 22.49
N CYS A 425 8.34 2.93 22.86
CA CYS A 425 8.48 4.03 23.82
C CYS A 425 7.44 3.88 24.94
N PRO A 426 7.68 2.96 25.91
CA PRO A 426 6.70 2.65 26.97
C PRO A 426 6.49 3.80 27.96
N THR A 427 7.35 4.82 27.94
CA THR A 427 7.28 6.03 28.78
C THR A 427 6.27 7.07 28.27
N LEU A 428 5.70 6.89 27.07
CA LEU A 428 4.59 7.71 26.58
C LEU A 428 3.42 7.69 27.56
N ASP A 429 2.67 8.79 27.62
CA ASP A 429 1.48 8.86 28.46
C ASP A 429 0.36 7.94 27.92
N GLU A 430 -0.57 7.57 28.80
CA GLU A 430 -1.64 6.63 28.45
C GLU A 430 -2.62 7.20 27.41
N ALA A 431 -2.81 8.52 27.35
CA ALA A 431 -3.70 9.13 26.37
C ALA A 431 -3.11 9.04 24.95
N GLN A 432 -1.80 9.26 24.81
CA GLN A 432 -1.07 9.06 23.56
C GLN A 432 -1.08 7.59 23.13
N LYS A 433 -0.83 6.66 24.07
CA LYS A 433 -0.88 5.22 23.80
C LYS A 433 -2.26 4.79 23.30
N GLU A 434 -3.33 5.28 23.89
CA GLU A 434 -4.71 4.97 23.47
C GLU A 434 -5.01 5.56 22.09
N ALA A 435 -4.64 6.81 21.82
CA ALA A 435 -4.81 7.44 20.51
C ALA A 435 -4.05 6.67 19.41
N LEU A 436 -2.85 6.18 19.71
CA LEU A 436 -2.07 5.34 18.80
C LEU A 436 -2.75 4.00 18.54
N ARG A 437 -3.51 3.42 19.48
CA ARG A 437 -4.21 2.14 19.27
C ARG A 437 -5.44 2.24 18.37
N TYR A 438 -6.03 3.42 18.26
CA TYR A 438 -7.28 3.63 17.52
C TYR A 438 -7.20 3.27 16.03
N GLN A 439 -6.07 3.56 15.39
CA GLN A 439 -5.91 3.32 13.96
C GLN A 439 -5.69 1.82 13.68
N VAL A 440 -6.62 1.18 12.96
CA VAL A 440 -6.48 -0.22 12.53
C VAL A 440 -6.04 -0.25 11.06
N LYS A 441 -5.10 -1.13 10.73
CA LYS A 441 -4.65 -1.35 9.35
C LYS A 441 -5.35 -2.58 8.76
N THR A 442 -5.78 -2.48 7.51
CA THR A 442 -6.30 -3.61 6.72
C THR A 442 -5.21 -4.17 5.80
N PRO A 443 -5.09 -5.50 5.64
CA PRO A 443 -4.17 -6.07 4.67
C PRO A 443 -4.71 -5.85 3.24
N MET A 444 -3.89 -5.23 2.39
CA MET A 444 -4.16 -5.08 0.96
C MET A 444 -3.14 -5.89 0.16
N LEU A 445 -3.62 -6.67 -0.81
CA LEU A 445 -2.79 -7.55 -1.63
C LEU A 445 -2.71 -7.06 -3.07
N LEU A 446 -1.50 -6.71 -3.50
CA LEU A 446 -1.16 -6.54 -4.91
C LEU A 446 -0.29 -7.72 -5.35
N THR A 447 -0.63 -8.34 -6.47
CA THR A 447 0.11 -9.47 -7.03
C THR A 447 0.48 -9.17 -8.46
N ASN A 448 1.78 -8.99 -8.71
CA ASN A 448 2.32 -8.79 -10.05
C ASN A 448 2.80 -10.12 -10.61
N VAL A 449 2.37 -10.42 -11.83
CA VAL A 449 2.75 -11.64 -12.56
C VAL A 449 3.22 -11.24 -13.94
N LEU A 450 4.50 -11.50 -14.24
CA LEU A 450 5.00 -11.38 -15.60
C LEU A 450 4.48 -12.56 -16.43
N ILE A 451 3.77 -12.26 -17.51
CA ILE A 451 3.28 -13.26 -18.47
C ILE A 451 4.10 -13.19 -19.76
N ARG A 452 4.28 -14.33 -20.43
CA ARG A 452 5.10 -14.44 -21.66
C ARG A 452 4.62 -13.53 -22.79
N ASN A 453 3.30 -13.32 -22.91
CA ASN A 453 2.69 -12.42 -23.88
C ASN A 453 1.27 -12.00 -23.43
N SER A 454 0.80 -10.86 -23.94
CA SER A 454 -0.53 -10.30 -23.67
C SER A 454 -1.62 -10.75 -24.65
N SER A 455 -1.34 -11.69 -25.58
CA SER A 455 -2.19 -11.93 -26.75
C SER A 455 -3.64 -12.32 -26.42
N ALA A 456 -3.89 -12.98 -25.29
CA ALA A 456 -5.24 -13.33 -24.87
C ALA A 456 -6.06 -12.09 -24.47
N LEU A 457 -5.47 -11.19 -23.68
CA LEU A 457 -6.10 -9.95 -23.25
C LEU A 457 -6.25 -8.96 -24.43
N ASP A 458 -5.29 -8.97 -25.35
CA ASP A 458 -5.33 -8.15 -26.57
C ASP A 458 -6.47 -8.56 -27.51
N LYS A 459 -6.70 -9.87 -27.67
CA LYS A 459 -7.85 -10.40 -28.43
C LYS A 459 -9.18 -10.06 -27.79
N LEU A 460 -9.24 -10.04 -26.45
CA LEU A 460 -10.42 -9.61 -25.71
C LEU A 460 -10.58 -8.08 -25.74
N GLY A 461 -9.53 -7.33 -26.03
CA GLY A 461 -9.51 -5.87 -26.01
C GLY A 461 -9.66 -5.28 -24.61
N VAL A 462 -9.14 -5.94 -23.58
CA VAL A 462 -9.28 -5.54 -22.17
C VAL A 462 -7.93 -5.32 -21.48
N ASP A 463 -7.85 -4.29 -20.63
CA ASP A 463 -6.70 -3.97 -19.78
C ASP A 463 -7.06 -3.75 -18.30
N ALA A 464 -8.36 -3.74 -17.97
CA ALA A 464 -8.88 -3.79 -16.61
C ALA A 464 -10.15 -4.62 -16.51
N ILE A 465 -10.23 -5.44 -15.46
CA ILE A 465 -11.35 -6.34 -15.18
C ILE A 465 -11.67 -6.32 -13.67
N SER A 466 -12.93 -6.02 -13.31
CA SER A 466 -13.47 -6.28 -11.97
C SER A 466 -13.91 -7.74 -11.83
N CYS A 467 -13.61 -8.37 -10.69
CA CYS A 467 -13.82 -9.80 -10.44
C CYS A 467 -14.56 -10.03 -9.10
N PRO A 468 -15.85 -9.68 -8.99
CA PRO A 468 -16.56 -9.68 -7.70
C PRO A 468 -16.62 -11.06 -7.01
N GLY A 469 -16.55 -12.17 -7.75
CA GLY A 469 -16.51 -13.53 -7.18
C GLY A 469 -15.12 -14.08 -6.85
N ARG A 470 -14.03 -13.35 -7.11
CA ARG A 470 -12.64 -13.82 -6.89
C ARG A 470 -11.97 -13.16 -5.69
N LEU A 471 -10.86 -13.74 -5.21
CA LEU A 471 -10.04 -13.16 -4.13
C LEU A 471 -9.50 -11.79 -4.54
N HIS A 472 -8.83 -11.73 -5.70
CA HIS A 472 -8.41 -10.47 -6.31
C HIS A 472 -9.62 -9.77 -6.92
N ALA A 473 -9.98 -8.63 -6.36
CA ALA A 473 -11.16 -7.86 -6.77
C ALA A 473 -11.00 -7.24 -8.15
N ARG A 474 -9.76 -6.92 -8.57
CA ARG A 474 -9.45 -6.31 -9.86
C ARG A 474 -8.19 -6.93 -10.46
N LEU A 475 -8.17 -7.02 -11.78
CA LEU A 475 -7.02 -7.36 -12.59
C LEU A 475 -6.71 -6.20 -13.53
N PHE A 476 -5.43 -5.85 -13.65
CA PHE A 476 -4.93 -4.85 -14.59
C PHE A 476 -3.84 -5.46 -15.46
N LEU A 477 -3.82 -5.10 -16.75
CA LEU A 477 -2.72 -5.39 -17.65
C LEU A 477 -1.80 -4.17 -17.72
N PHE A 478 -0.59 -4.32 -17.21
CA PHE A 478 0.49 -3.36 -17.41
C PHE A 478 1.43 -3.86 -18.50
N ARG A 479 1.83 -2.95 -19.38
CA ARG A 479 2.83 -3.24 -20.43
C ARG A 479 4.25 -2.80 -20.04
N GLY A 480 4.45 -2.32 -18.80
CA GLY A 480 5.74 -1.89 -18.25
C GLY A 480 6.35 -0.68 -18.95
N ILE A 481 7.50 -0.23 -18.45
CA ILE A 481 8.61 0.22 -19.31
C ILE A 481 9.36 -1.02 -19.75
#